data_AF-A0A368NBH8-F1
#
_entry.id   AF-A0A368NBH8-F1
#
_cell.length_a   1.000
_cell.length_b   1.000
_cell.length_c   1.000
_cell.angle_alpha   90.00
_cell.angle_beta   90.00
_cell.angle_gamma   90.00
#
_symmetry.space_group_name_H-M   'P 1'
#
loop_
_entity.id
_entity.type
_entity.pdbx_description
1 polymer ?
#
loop_
_entity_poly.entity_id
_entity_poly.type
_entity_poly.pdbx_seq_one_letter_code
_entity_poly.pdbx_strand_id
1 'polypeptide(L)'
;MVKARIATSAEQPINSHAALAGEKFSEGDLVGINSSGKLVKADADSASQVMAVGVALSPAAQLSDYTEDAVKLVVEANRALVDRDRITAVKYGIEVENGDDDWDFTPGLPVYLAAGGGYTQTAPATAGDLIQIVGEALTPERISLHVIPSATTA
;
A
#
# COMPACT_ATOMS: atom_id res chain seq x y z
N MET A 1 -24.19 -16.73 16.15
CA MET A 1 -22.97 -17.49 15.78
C MET A 1 -22.44 -16.91 14.48
N VAL A 2 -21.18 -16.48 14.45
CA VAL A 2 -20.52 -15.99 13.23
C VAL A 2 -20.05 -17.18 12.41
N LYS A 3 -20.44 -17.26 11.13
CA LYS A 3 -19.98 -18.28 10.18
C LYS A 3 -18.85 -17.72 9.32
N ALA A 4 -17.67 -17.56 9.92
CA ALA A 4 -16.49 -17.16 9.17
C ALA A 4 -16.06 -18.27 8.19
N ARG A 5 -15.79 -17.91 6.95
CA ARG A 5 -15.28 -18.79 5.89
C ARG A 5 -14.14 -18.07 5.18
N ILE A 6 -13.16 -18.82 4.67
CA ILE A 6 -12.16 -18.27 3.74
C ILE A 6 -12.90 -17.92 2.46
N ALA A 7 -12.82 -16.67 2.02
CA ALA A 7 -13.72 -16.09 1.01
C ALA A 7 -13.64 -16.82 -0.34
N THR A 8 -12.47 -17.30 -0.76
CA THR A 8 -12.30 -18.09 -1.99
C THR A 8 -11.02 -18.93 -1.93
N SER A 9 -11.15 -20.25 -2.00
CA SER A 9 -10.02 -21.17 -2.16
C SER A 9 -9.68 -21.32 -3.66
N ALA A 10 -8.70 -20.56 -4.15
CA ALA A 10 -7.87 -20.87 -5.33
C ALA A 10 -6.75 -19.83 -5.58
N GLU A 11 -6.96 -18.55 -5.29
CA GLU A 11 -6.05 -17.45 -5.68
C GLU A 11 -5.85 -16.40 -4.59
N GLN A 12 -5.77 -16.81 -3.32
CA GLN A 12 -5.19 -15.93 -2.31
C GLN A 12 -3.76 -16.41 -2.06
N PRO A 13 -2.73 -15.79 -2.69
CA PRO A 13 -1.38 -15.95 -2.21
C PRO A 13 -1.37 -15.65 -0.71
N ILE A 14 -0.88 -16.59 0.09
CA ILE A 14 -0.73 -16.43 1.53
C ILE A 14 0.00 -15.10 1.76
N ASN A 15 -0.58 -14.22 2.59
CA ASN A 15 -0.09 -12.87 2.89
C ASN A 15 -0.37 -11.77 1.86
N SER A 16 -1.38 -11.94 1.00
CA SER A 16 -1.77 -10.90 0.05
C SER A 16 -3.28 -10.58 0.02
N HIS A 17 -3.60 -9.30 -0.20
CA HIS A 17 -4.94 -8.81 -0.51
C HIS A 17 -4.96 -8.35 -1.96
N ALA A 18 -5.86 -8.88 -2.79
CA ALA A 18 -6.04 -8.40 -4.15
C ALA A 18 -7.34 -7.61 -4.29
N ALA A 19 -7.28 -6.41 -4.85
CA ALA A 19 -8.45 -5.57 -5.14
C ALA A 19 -8.26 -4.81 -6.45
N LEU A 20 -9.35 -4.30 -7.02
CA LEU A 20 -9.31 -3.49 -8.24
C LEU A 20 -8.50 -2.22 -7.98
N ALA A 21 -7.54 -1.89 -8.84
CA ALA A 21 -6.80 -0.63 -8.71
C ALA A 21 -7.78 0.56 -8.85
N GLY A 22 -7.90 1.39 -7.82
CA GLY A 22 -8.78 2.56 -7.81
C GLY A 22 -8.09 3.86 -8.21
N GLU A 23 -6.76 3.86 -8.26
CA GLU A 23 -5.93 4.97 -8.72
C GLU A 23 -4.55 4.47 -9.14
N LYS A 24 -3.70 5.41 -9.59
CA LYS A 24 -2.30 5.11 -9.95
C LYS A 24 -1.40 5.06 -8.72
N PHE A 25 -0.49 4.10 -8.72
CA PHE A 25 0.53 3.94 -7.68
C PHE A 25 1.73 3.16 -8.23
N SER A 26 2.85 3.27 -7.55
CA SER A 26 4.11 2.57 -7.85
C SER A 26 4.21 1.25 -7.07
N GLU A 27 5.16 0.41 -7.46
CA GLU A 27 5.56 -0.72 -6.61
C GLU A 27 6.15 -0.21 -5.30
N GLY A 28 5.84 -0.87 -4.18
CA GLY A 28 6.31 -0.47 -2.85
C GLY A 28 5.47 0.63 -2.17
N ASP A 29 4.54 1.27 -2.89
CA ASP A 29 3.58 2.21 -2.29
C ASP A 29 2.71 1.47 -1.26
N LEU A 30 2.52 2.08 -0.08
CA LEU A 30 1.54 1.61 0.90
C LEU A 30 0.14 1.83 0.36
N VAL A 31 -0.67 0.78 0.40
CA VAL A 31 -2.03 0.77 -0.17
C VAL A 31 -3.04 0.25 0.84
N GLY A 32 -4.27 0.74 0.72
CA GLY A 32 -5.44 0.38 1.50
C GLY A 32 -6.68 0.19 0.64
N ILE A 33 -7.79 -0.16 1.28
CA ILE A 33 -9.08 -0.35 0.61
C ILE A 33 -10.00 0.82 0.94
N ASN A 34 -10.49 1.52 -0.09
CA ASN A 34 -11.45 2.61 0.09
C ASN A 34 -12.89 2.09 0.29
N SER A 35 -13.83 3.00 0.52
CA SER A 35 -15.26 2.68 0.71
C SER A 35 -15.91 1.97 -0.48
N SER A 36 -15.33 2.08 -1.67
CA SER A 36 -15.79 1.43 -2.90
C SER A 36 -15.17 0.03 -3.09
N GLY A 37 -14.36 -0.44 -2.16
CA GLY A 37 -13.67 -1.73 -2.25
C GLY A 37 -12.49 -1.75 -3.22
N LYS A 38 -12.01 -0.59 -3.67
CA LYS A 38 -10.86 -0.45 -4.57
C LYS A 38 -9.58 -0.20 -3.79
N LEU A 39 -8.46 -0.64 -4.36
CA LEU A 39 -7.12 -0.42 -3.85
C LEU A 39 -6.68 1.02 -4.16
N VAL A 40 -6.36 1.79 -3.13
CA VAL A 40 -5.86 3.17 -3.22
C VAL A 40 -4.66 3.32 -2.29
N LYS A 41 -3.92 4.42 -2.39
CA LYS A 41 -2.84 4.78 -1.47
C LYS A 41 -3.37 4.87 -0.05
N ALA A 42 -2.61 4.29 0.87
CA ALA A 42 -2.86 4.43 2.28
C ALA A 42 -2.45 5.82 2.74
N ASP A 43 -3.17 6.36 3.72
CA ASP A 43 -2.95 7.69 4.26
C ASP A 43 -3.34 7.72 5.74
N ALA A 44 -2.43 8.23 6.57
CA ALA A 44 -2.69 8.44 7.99
C ALA A 44 -3.49 9.71 8.29
N ASP A 45 -3.57 10.67 7.36
CA ASP A 45 -4.25 11.96 7.58
C ASP A 45 -5.73 11.75 7.89
N SER A 46 -6.21 12.36 8.99
CA SER A 46 -7.62 12.34 9.40
C SER A 46 -8.62 12.78 8.31
N ALA A 47 -8.21 13.63 7.35
CA ALA A 47 -9.07 14.14 6.29
C ALA A 47 -9.26 13.14 5.12
N SER A 48 -8.28 12.26 4.92
CA SER A 48 -8.20 11.30 3.80
C SER A 48 -7.85 9.89 4.28
N GLN A 49 -8.20 9.57 5.52
CA GLN A 49 -7.70 8.40 6.22
C GLN A 49 -8.01 7.10 5.46
N VAL A 50 -6.95 6.39 5.07
CA VAL A 50 -7.02 5.05 4.47
C VAL A 50 -5.99 4.17 5.17
N MET A 51 -6.48 3.19 5.93
CA MET A 51 -5.62 2.22 6.61
C MET A 51 -4.84 1.37 5.60
N ALA A 52 -3.54 1.21 5.83
CA ALA A 52 -2.70 0.33 5.03
C ALA A 52 -3.10 -1.13 5.23
N VAL A 53 -3.25 -1.87 4.14
CA VAL A 53 -3.45 -3.33 4.12
C VAL A 53 -2.22 -4.08 3.62
N GLY A 54 -1.27 -3.38 3.01
CA GLY A 54 -0.03 -3.91 2.45
C GLY A 54 0.69 -2.90 1.56
N VAL A 55 1.68 -3.37 0.82
CA VAL A 55 2.37 -2.62 -0.25
C VAL A 55 1.98 -3.16 -1.61
N ALA A 56 1.87 -2.30 -2.62
CA ALA A 56 1.58 -2.72 -3.98
C ALA A 56 2.74 -3.51 -4.58
N LEU A 57 2.47 -4.74 -5.06
CA LEU A 57 3.48 -5.60 -5.71
C LEU A 57 3.73 -5.22 -7.18
N SER A 58 2.84 -4.44 -7.78
CA SER A 58 2.97 -4.03 -9.16
C SER A 58 2.40 -2.63 -9.34
N PRO A 59 3.02 -1.81 -10.20
CA PRO A 59 2.51 -0.47 -10.46
C PRO A 59 1.18 -0.52 -11.21
N ALA A 60 0.29 0.42 -10.89
CA ALA A 60 -0.95 0.65 -11.62
C ALA A 60 -0.83 1.96 -12.42
N ALA A 61 -1.12 1.90 -13.71
CA ALA A 61 -1.08 3.03 -14.62
C ALA A 61 -2.49 3.48 -15.02
N GLN A 62 -2.67 4.78 -15.24
CA GLN A 62 -3.91 5.32 -15.78
C GLN A 62 -3.76 5.54 -17.28
N LEU A 63 -4.60 4.87 -18.08
CA LEU A 63 -4.45 4.88 -19.54
C LEU A 63 -4.62 6.29 -20.15
N SER A 64 -5.42 7.15 -19.49
CA SER A 64 -5.61 8.53 -19.92
C SER A 64 -4.36 9.41 -19.80
N ASP A 65 -3.33 8.97 -19.07
CA ASP A 65 -2.06 9.70 -18.95
C ASP A 65 -1.22 9.62 -20.25
N TYR A 66 -1.63 8.77 -21.20
CA TYR A 66 -0.97 8.57 -22.49
C TYR A 66 -1.82 9.14 -23.62
N THR A 67 -1.23 9.95 -24.51
CA THR A 67 -1.93 10.54 -25.66
C THR A 67 -1.88 9.62 -26.87
N GLU A 68 -0.70 9.04 -27.16
CA GLU A 68 -0.44 8.23 -28.33
C GLU A 68 -1.04 6.83 -28.22
N ASP A 69 -1.83 6.41 -29.22
CA ASP A 69 -2.51 5.12 -29.20
C ASP A 69 -1.55 3.93 -29.25
N ALA A 70 -0.39 4.07 -29.91
CA ALA A 70 0.66 3.07 -29.89
C ALA A 70 1.23 2.87 -28.48
N VAL A 71 1.38 3.95 -27.69
CA VAL A 71 1.87 3.88 -26.31
C VAL A 71 0.81 3.28 -25.40
N LYS A 72 -0.46 3.68 -25.56
CA LYS A 72 -1.59 3.09 -24.83
C LYS A 72 -1.60 1.57 -25.00
N LEU A 73 -1.53 1.06 -26.22
CA LEU A 73 -1.54 -0.39 -26.48
C LEU A 73 -0.40 -1.13 -25.76
N VAL A 74 0.81 -0.55 -25.75
CA VAL A 74 1.94 -1.12 -25.01
C VAL A 74 1.69 -1.10 -23.51
N VAL A 75 1.14 -0.02 -22.95
CA VAL A 75 0.83 0.08 -21.53
C VAL A 75 -0.25 -0.92 -21.13
N GLU A 76 -1.34 -1.02 -21.91
CA GLU A 76 -2.43 -1.96 -21.64
C GLU A 76 -1.97 -3.42 -21.63
N ALA A 77 -0.94 -3.75 -22.41
CA ALA A 77 -0.40 -5.11 -22.53
C ALA A 77 0.63 -5.46 -21.43
N ASN A 78 1.32 -4.46 -20.87
CA ASN A 78 2.47 -4.69 -19.97
C ASN A 78 2.25 -4.20 -18.53
N ARG A 79 1.18 -3.45 -18.25
CA ARG A 79 0.93 -2.87 -16.92
C ARG A 79 -0.51 -3.09 -16.50
N ALA A 80 -0.72 -3.13 -15.19
CA ALA A 80 -2.05 -3.09 -14.64
C ALA A 80 -2.66 -1.69 -14.80
N LEU A 81 -3.97 -1.65 -15.07
CA LEU A 81 -4.69 -0.41 -15.23
C LEU A 81 -5.68 -0.14 -14.10
N VAL A 82 -5.78 1.15 -13.79
CA VAL A 82 -6.84 1.70 -12.93
C VAL A 82 -8.21 1.30 -13.46
N ASP A 83 -9.08 0.89 -12.55
CA ASP A 83 -10.47 0.48 -12.78
C ASP A 83 -10.69 -0.71 -13.72
N ARG A 84 -9.63 -1.42 -14.08
CA ARG A 84 -9.69 -2.62 -14.93
C ARG A 84 -9.08 -3.84 -14.27
N ASP A 85 -7.87 -3.68 -13.72
CA ASP A 85 -7.05 -4.80 -13.29
C ASP A 85 -6.98 -4.89 -11.76
N ARG A 86 -6.95 -6.11 -11.22
CA ARG A 86 -6.76 -6.35 -9.79
C ARG A 86 -5.27 -6.41 -9.48
N ILE A 87 -4.85 -5.67 -8.45
CA ILE A 87 -3.48 -5.67 -7.96
C ILE A 87 -3.39 -6.33 -6.61
N THR A 88 -2.32 -7.09 -6.43
CA THR A 88 -1.93 -7.75 -5.19
C THR A 88 -1.18 -6.78 -4.29
N ALA A 89 -1.67 -6.60 -3.07
CA ALA A 89 -0.98 -5.95 -1.98
C ALA A 89 -0.39 -6.99 -1.03
N VAL A 90 0.92 -6.93 -0.75
CA VAL A 90 1.61 -7.85 0.15
C VAL A 90 1.64 -7.25 1.56
N LYS A 91 1.26 -8.03 2.56
CA LYS A 91 1.10 -7.55 3.95
C LYS A 91 2.32 -7.82 4.84
N TYR A 92 3.02 -8.92 4.60
CA TYR A 92 4.01 -9.45 5.54
C TYR A 92 5.08 -10.31 4.86
N GLY A 93 6.28 -10.33 5.45
CA GLY A 93 7.32 -11.31 5.15
C GLY A 93 8.18 -10.96 3.94
N ILE A 94 8.17 -9.69 3.54
CA ILE A 94 9.05 -9.13 2.51
C ILE A 94 9.86 -7.98 3.09
N GLU A 95 10.98 -7.67 2.45
CA GLU A 95 11.73 -6.46 2.71
C GLU A 95 11.34 -5.41 1.67
N VAL A 96 11.15 -4.17 2.12
CA VAL A 96 10.96 -3.02 1.23
C VAL A 96 12.22 -2.17 1.33
N GLU A 97 12.73 -1.78 0.17
CA GLU A 97 13.92 -0.97 0.02
C GLU A 97 13.55 0.34 -0.64
N ASN A 98 14.11 1.43 -0.12
CA ASN A 98 13.98 2.73 -0.72
C ASN A 98 14.96 2.87 -1.89
N GLY A 99 14.44 2.99 -3.11
CA GLY A 99 15.27 3.17 -4.29
C GLY A 99 15.80 4.60 -4.47
N ASP A 100 15.30 5.56 -3.68
CA ASP A 100 15.66 6.97 -3.78
C ASP A 100 16.79 7.38 -2.80
N ASP A 101 17.23 6.46 -1.94
CA ASP A 101 18.29 6.66 -0.92
C ASP A 101 18.06 7.93 -0.06
N ASP A 102 16.81 8.20 0.30
CA ASP A 102 16.39 9.36 1.08
C ASP A 102 15.83 9.03 2.48
N TRP A 103 15.88 7.75 2.89
CA TRP A 103 15.48 7.36 4.24
C TRP A 103 16.70 7.37 5.17
N ASP A 104 16.54 7.98 6.34
CA ASP A 104 17.54 7.90 7.42
C ASP A 104 16.91 7.19 8.63
N PHE A 105 16.34 6.01 8.39
CA PHE A 105 15.67 5.26 9.45
C PHE A 105 16.68 4.69 10.45
N THR A 106 16.35 4.76 11.73
CA THR A 106 17.16 4.10 12.76
C THR A 106 16.77 2.62 12.80
N PRO A 107 17.72 1.68 12.58
CA PRO A 107 17.43 0.25 12.62
C PRO A 107 16.86 -0.21 13.96
N GLY A 108 15.92 -1.15 13.93
CA GLY A 108 15.22 -1.70 15.10
C GLY A 108 14.08 -0.84 15.63
N LEU A 109 13.81 0.32 15.02
CA LEU A 109 12.67 1.16 15.38
C LEU A 109 11.45 0.89 14.46
N PRO A 110 10.23 1.08 14.99
CA PRO A 110 9.02 0.92 14.21
C PRO A 110 8.91 1.97 13.10
N VAL A 111 8.36 1.56 11.97
CA VAL A 111 8.01 2.42 10.85
C VAL A 111 6.49 2.53 10.77
N TYR A 112 6.01 3.75 10.71
CA TYR A 112 4.60 4.13 10.66
C TYR A 112 4.19 4.54 9.24
N LEU A 113 2.89 4.44 8.97
CA LEU A 113 2.25 5.11 7.84
C LEU A 113 2.28 6.62 8.08
N ALA A 114 2.77 7.39 7.11
CA ALA A 114 2.81 8.84 7.19
C ALA A 114 1.49 9.49 6.73
N ALA A 115 1.23 10.72 7.20
CA ALA A 115 0.18 11.58 6.65
C ALA A 115 0.56 11.99 5.22
N GLY A 116 -0.39 11.88 4.28
CA GLY A 116 -0.14 11.95 2.84
C GLY A 116 0.38 10.65 2.22
N GLY A 117 0.51 9.57 3.02
CA GLY A 117 1.04 8.28 2.61
C GLY A 117 2.57 8.15 2.73
N GLY A 118 3.07 6.93 2.53
CA GLY A 118 4.49 6.62 2.65
C GLY A 118 4.94 6.22 4.06
N TYR A 119 6.25 6.22 4.28
CA TYR A 119 6.91 5.61 5.44
C TYR A 119 7.56 6.68 6.32
N THR A 120 7.42 6.56 7.64
CA THR A 120 8.06 7.47 8.59
C THR A 120 8.38 6.76 9.91
N GLN A 121 9.43 7.17 10.62
CA GLN A 121 9.65 6.75 12.02
C GLN A 121 9.07 7.74 13.04
N THR A 122 8.53 8.86 12.58
CA THR A 122 7.80 9.80 13.44
C THR A 122 6.32 9.42 13.44
N ALA A 123 5.81 8.95 14.57
CA ALA A 123 4.39 8.63 14.70
C ALA A 123 3.53 9.87 14.40
N PRO A 124 2.46 9.74 13.58
CA PRO A 124 1.48 10.80 13.41
C PRO A 124 0.93 11.28 14.76
N ALA A 125 0.73 12.59 14.90
CA ALA A 125 0.39 13.22 16.18
C ALA A 125 -0.73 14.27 16.07
N THR A 126 -1.26 14.54 14.87
CA THR A 126 -2.41 15.44 14.71
C THR A 126 -3.67 14.72 15.19
N ALA A 127 -4.51 15.41 15.94
CA ALA A 127 -5.74 14.80 16.47
C ALA A 127 -6.58 14.18 15.34
N GLY A 128 -6.88 12.89 15.46
CA GLY A 128 -7.61 12.11 14.47
C GLY A 128 -6.75 11.40 13.43
N ASP A 129 -5.44 11.67 13.35
CA ASP A 129 -4.54 10.93 12.45
C ASP A 129 -4.45 9.47 12.88
N LEU A 130 -4.34 8.58 11.89
CA LEU A 130 -4.15 7.15 12.12
C LEU A 130 -2.70 6.88 12.55
N ILE A 131 -2.54 6.29 13.74
CA ILE A 131 -1.22 5.77 14.15
C ILE A 131 -1.16 4.29 13.75
N GLN A 132 -0.53 3.98 12.62
CA GLN A 132 -0.41 2.60 12.14
C GLN A 132 1.06 2.21 11.91
N ILE A 133 1.49 1.10 12.50
CA ILE A 133 2.80 0.50 12.22
C ILE A 133 2.69 -0.36 10.96
N VAL A 134 3.61 -0.12 10.02
CA VAL A 134 3.69 -0.83 8.73
C VAL A 134 4.91 -1.74 8.63
N GLY A 135 5.89 -1.60 9.53
CA GLY A 135 7.06 -2.45 9.58
C GLY A 135 8.08 -2.04 10.64
N GLU A 136 9.28 -2.57 10.51
CA GLU A 136 10.45 -2.28 11.35
C GLU A 136 11.66 -2.02 10.46
N ALA A 137 12.47 -1.01 10.78
CA ALA A 137 13.68 -0.73 10.02
C ALA A 137 14.76 -1.78 10.26
N LEU A 138 15.29 -2.35 9.17
CA LEU A 138 16.43 -3.27 9.18
C LEU A 138 17.75 -2.53 8.96
N THR A 139 17.73 -1.51 8.11
CA THR A 139 18.81 -0.57 7.84
C THR A 139 18.19 0.84 7.68
N PRO A 140 19.00 1.91 7.47
CA PRO A 140 18.44 3.22 7.13
C PRO A 140 17.52 3.23 5.91
N GLU A 141 17.75 2.35 4.95
CA GLU A 141 17.05 2.32 3.66
C GLU A 141 16.15 1.09 3.45
N ARG A 142 16.11 0.16 4.41
CA ARG A 142 15.38 -1.12 4.26
C ARG A 142 14.54 -1.41 5.47
N ILE A 143 13.32 -1.87 5.25
CA ILE A 143 12.39 -2.26 6.30
C ILE A 143 11.95 -3.72 6.11
N SER A 144 11.64 -4.39 7.21
CA SER A 144 10.84 -5.61 7.21
C SER A 144 9.37 -5.22 7.23
N LEU A 145 8.61 -5.60 6.20
CA LEU A 145 7.21 -5.26 6.10
C LEU A 145 6.36 -6.13 7.03
N HIS A 146 5.62 -5.48 7.91
CA HIS A 146 4.61 -6.11 8.75
C HIS A 146 3.48 -5.12 9.05
N VAL A 147 2.47 -5.11 8.18
CA VAL A 147 1.36 -4.18 8.31
C VAL A 147 0.40 -4.67 9.39
N ILE A 148 0.31 -3.90 10.48
CA ILE A 148 -0.58 -4.18 11.61
C ILE A 148 -1.82 -3.31 11.46
N PRO A 149 -3.05 -3.86 11.47
CA PRO A 149 -4.26 -3.04 11.52
C PRO A 149 -4.25 -2.15 12.76
N SER A 150 -4.63 -0.89 12.62
CA SER A 150 -4.71 0.04 13.76
C SER A 150 -6.14 0.49 14.02
N ALA A 151 -6.46 0.62 15.31
CA ALA A 151 -7.67 1.27 15.81
C ALA A 151 -7.34 2.56 16.61
N THR A 152 -6.05 2.93 16.65
CA THR A 152 -5.56 4.06 17.43
C THR A 152 -5.44 5.29 16.54
N THR A 153 -6.03 6.38 17.00
CA THR A 153 -5.81 7.72 16.43
C THR A 153 -5.11 8.60 17.46
N ALA A 154 -4.31 9.56 16.98
CA ALA A 154 -3.71 10.60 17.82
C ALA A 154 -4.76 11.54 18.42
#